data_AF-A0A1L6MY58-F1
#
_entry.id   AF-A0A1L6MY58-F1
#
_cell.length_a   1.000
_cell.length_b   1.000
_cell.length_c   1.000
_cell.angle_alpha   90.00
_cell.angle_beta   90.00
_cell.angle_gamma   90.00
#
_symmetry.space_group_name_H-M   'P 1'
#
loop_
_entity.id
_entity.type
_entity.pdbx_description
1 polymer ?
#
loop_
_entity_poly.entity_id
_entity_poly.type
_entity_poly.pdbx_seq_one_letter_code
_entity_poly.pdbx_strand_id
1 'polypeptide(L)'
;MSFIKEQEEGVADPTCSEDRERLRSEDLVCLTAVSPVPLPEREEEEREYPFTQRCFRYRKFVYSVYFAGGMGVAFLIAKIGKLLSVDLSRRGLIVREITDEWIVAFAISVGILTMWQCCKRATICDFVNSVANELSQVTWPPQEEVAKNTIVVVAAAALATFFFAVMDHFWGLATNLVYSG
;
A
#
# COMPACT_ATOMS: atom_id res chain seq x y z
N MET A 1 47.29 22.39 -12.93
CA MET A 1 46.51 21.14 -12.92
C MET A 1 46.73 20.49 -11.55
N SER A 2 46.22 20.96 -10.40
CA SER A 2 44.99 21.67 -10.01
C SER A 2 43.74 20.90 -10.39
N PHE A 3 42.96 20.52 -9.36
CA PHE A 3 41.73 19.70 -9.36
C PHE A 3 41.96 18.18 -9.38
N ILE A 4 42.17 17.58 -8.21
CA ILE A 4 41.13 16.78 -7.53
C ILE A 4 41.37 16.95 -6.03
N LYS A 5 40.33 17.42 -5.35
CA LYS A 5 40.27 17.90 -3.98
C LYS A 5 39.45 16.90 -3.18
N GLU A 6 39.91 16.64 -1.97
CA GLU A 6 39.24 16.03 -0.82
C GLU A 6 37.70 16.08 -0.84
N GLN A 7 37.03 14.93 -0.76
CA GLN A 7 35.67 14.76 -0.22
C GLN A 7 35.46 13.27 0.14
N GLU A 8 36.18 12.76 1.14
CA GLU A 8 35.83 11.50 1.85
C GLU A 8 35.71 11.81 3.35
N GLU A 9 34.70 12.61 3.70
CA GLU A 9 34.16 12.65 5.06
C GLU A 9 32.63 12.65 4.95
N GLY A 10 32.07 11.44 4.88
CA GLY A 10 30.64 11.21 5.01
C GLY A 10 30.22 11.36 6.47
N VAL A 11 30.08 12.61 6.87
CA VAL A 11 29.49 13.10 8.12
C VAL A 11 28.34 12.19 8.58
N ALA A 12 28.50 11.60 9.77
CA ALA A 12 27.41 11.03 10.53
C ALA A 12 26.46 12.18 10.90
N ASP A 13 25.45 12.37 10.06
CA ASP A 13 24.46 13.44 10.17
C ASP A 13 23.53 13.18 11.38
N PRO A 14 23.54 14.05 12.41
CA PRO A 14 22.79 13.87 13.67
C PRO A 14 21.27 14.12 13.54
N THR A 15 20.77 14.41 12.34
CA THR A 15 19.37 14.81 12.08
C THR A 15 18.33 13.80 12.55
N CYS A 16 18.63 12.49 12.56
CA CYS A 16 17.69 11.49 13.08
C CYS A 16 17.51 11.56 14.63
N SER A 17 18.42 12.22 15.34
CA SER A 17 18.33 12.46 16.79
C SER A 17 17.66 13.78 17.12
N GLU A 18 17.83 14.82 16.30
CA GLU A 18 17.08 16.08 16.42
C GLU A 18 15.60 15.90 16.10
N ASP A 19 15.26 15.02 15.14
CA ASP A 19 13.87 14.63 14.87
C ASP A 19 13.20 13.96 16.09
N ARG A 20 13.96 13.33 17.00
CA ARG A 20 13.43 12.76 18.24
C ARG A 20 12.98 13.85 19.23
N GLU A 21 13.67 14.98 19.26
CA GLU A 21 13.28 16.13 20.09
C GLU A 21 12.19 16.97 19.42
N ARG A 22 12.19 17.07 18.08
CA ARG A 22 11.10 17.69 17.32
C ARG A 22 9.80 16.91 17.43
N LEU A 23 9.84 15.58 17.29
CA LEU A 23 8.68 14.70 17.51
C LEU A 23 8.12 14.86 18.94
N ARG A 24 8.96 15.06 19.95
CA ARG A 24 8.52 15.36 21.33
C ARG A 24 7.80 16.70 21.45
N SER A 25 8.21 17.70 20.67
CA SER A 25 7.54 19.00 20.62
C SER A 25 6.23 18.96 19.82
N GLU A 26 6.18 18.18 18.74
CA GLU A 26 4.98 18.00 17.89
C GLU A 26 3.93 17.11 18.56
N ASP A 27 4.33 16.10 19.34
CA ASP A 27 3.45 15.32 20.23
C ASP A 27 2.72 16.23 21.24
N LEU A 28 3.38 17.32 21.69
CA LEU A 28 2.79 18.32 22.59
C LEU A 28 1.83 19.28 21.88
N VAL A 29 2.08 19.56 20.60
CA VAL A 29 1.21 20.40 19.75
C VAL A 29 -0.05 19.63 19.31
N CYS A 30 0.06 18.34 19.03
CA CYS A 30 -1.09 17.47 18.78
C CYS A 30 -2.00 17.31 20.02
N LEU A 31 -1.45 17.42 21.24
CA LEU A 31 -2.23 17.41 22.49
C LEU A 31 -3.03 18.70 22.74
N THR A 32 -2.74 19.79 22.04
CA THR A 32 -3.33 21.12 22.31
C THR A 32 -4.18 21.70 21.19
N ALA A 33 -4.18 21.08 20.00
CA ALA A 33 -4.81 21.63 18.80
C ALA A 33 -6.13 20.95 18.36
N VAL A 34 -6.95 20.45 19.29
CA VAL A 34 -8.35 20.09 18.97
C VAL A 34 -9.28 20.98 19.81
N SER A 35 -9.64 22.12 19.23
CA SER A 35 -10.72 22.96 19.73
C SER A 35 -12.04 22.19 19.64
N PRO A 36 -12.90 22.18 20.67
CA PRO A 36 -14.19 21.53 20.59
C PRO A 36 -15.08 22.29 19.60
N VAL A 37 -15.44 21.65 18.49
CA VAL A 37 -16.50 22.13 17.59
C VAL A 37 -17.83 21.82 18.27
N PRO A 38 -18.70 22.82 18.54
CA PRO A 38 -20.03 22.55 19.07
C PRO A 38 -20.88 22.00 17.92
N LEU A 39 -21.30 20.74 18.01
CA LEU A 39 -22.29 20.14 17.11
C LEU A 39 -23.60 19.86 17.85
N PRO A 40 -24.75 20.00 17.16
CA PRO A 40 -26.07 19.86 17.75
C PRO A 40 -26.37 18.41 18.15
N GLU A 41 -27.07 18.28 19.28
CA GLU A 41 -27.46 17.04 19.94
C GLU A 41 -28.16 16.06 18.98
N ARG A 42 -27.40 15.06 18.53
CA ARG A 42 -27.94 13.77 18.08
C ARG A 42 -27.31 12.72 18.98
N GLU A 43 -28.16 11.95 19.65
CA GLU A 43 -27.78 10.82 20.50
C GLU A 43 -27.15 9.73 19.62
N GLU A 44 -25.88 9.91 19.27
CA GLU A 44 -25.02 8.86 18.73
C GLU A 44 -24.17 8.36 19.89
N GLU A 45 -24.25 7.05 20.15
CA GLU A 45 -23.44 6.33 21.12
C GLU A 45 -21.96 6.48 20.72
N GLU A 46 -21.35 7.57 21.18
CA GLU A 46 -19.97 7.93 20.90
C GLU A 46 -19.06 6.91 21.60
N ARG A 47 -18.72 5.85 20.87
CA ARG A 47 -17.64 4.95 21.28
C ARG A 47 -16.33 5.73 21.16
N GLU A 48 -15.99 6.42 22.24
CA GLU A 48 -14.76 7.19 22.43
C GLU A 48 -13.55 6.26 22.25
N TYR A 49 -13.00 6.25 21.04
CA TYR A 49 -11.72 5.57 20.79
C TYR A 49 -10.60 6.45 21.35
N PRO A 50 -9.80 5.96 22.32
CA PRO A 50 -8.77 6.77 22.94
C PRO A 50 -7.80 7.26 21.86
N PHE A 51 -7.60 8.57 21.82
CA PHE A 51 -6.73 9.29 20.89
C PHE A 51 -5.34 8.66 20.74
N THR A 52 -4.82 8.05 21.82
CA THR A 52 -3.54 7.33 21.88
C THR A 52 -3.44 6.15 20.90
N GLN A 53 -4.57 5.52 20.54
CA GLN A 53 -4.60 4.40 19.60
C GLN A 53 -4.48 4.84 18.12
N ARG A 54 -4.85 6.09 17.81
CA ARG A 54 -4.73 6.66 16.45
C ARG A 54 -3.28 7.03 16.11
N CYS A 55 -2.56 7.70 17.02
CA CYS A 55 -1.17 8.12 16.79
C CYS A 55 -0.19 6.95 16.63
N PHE A 56 -0.29 5.91 17.47
CA PHE A 56 0.61 4.74 17.37
C PHE A 56 0.38 3.95 16.07
N ARG A 57 -0.84 3.96 15.54
CA ARG A 57 -1.20 3.28 14.29
C ARG A 57 -0.71 4.06 13.07
N TYR A 58 -0.82 5.38 13.11
CA TYR A 58 -0.32 6.30 12.07
C TYR A 58 1.16 6.06 11.74
N ARG A 59 2.03 6.03 12.76
CA ARG A 59 3.48 5.86 12.54
C ARG A 59 3.86 4.49 11.96
N LYS A 60 3.08 3.44 12.26
CA LYS A 60 3.26 2.11 11.65
C LYS A 60 2.90 2.09 10.17
N PHE A 61 1.85 2.81 9.77
CA PHE A 61 1.47 2.91 8.36
C PHE A 61 2.58 3.54 7.53
N VAL A 62 3.17 4.64 7.99
CA VAL A 62 4.24 5.35 7.29
C VAL A 62 5.44 4.42 7.01
N TYR A 63 5.94 3.69 8.02
CA TYR A 63 7.05 2.75 7.81
C TYR A 63 6.68 1.56 6.91
N SER A 64 5.43 1.07 6.99
CA SER A 64 4.98 -0.03 6.13
C SER A 64 4.93 0.36 4.65
N VAL A 65 4.59 1.61 4.35
CA VAL A 65 4.57 2.14 2.97
C VAL A 65 5.98 2.21 2.39
N TYR A 66 6.97 2.68 3.17
CA TYR A 66 8.37 2.70 2.73
C TYR A 66 8.93 1.31 2.49
N PHE A 67 8.63 0.37 3.39
CA PHE A 67 9.05 -1.02 3.23
C PHE A 67 8.41 -1.67 2.00
N ALA A 68 7.10 -1.48 1.81
CA ALA A 68 6.39 -1.98 0.63
C ALA A 68 6.91 -1.37 -0.68
N GLY A 69 7.22 -0.07 -0.68
CA GLY A 69 7.83 0.63 -1.81
C GLY A 69 9.20 0.04 -2.18
N GLY A 70 10.09 -0.14 -1.21
CA GLY A 70 11.40 -0.75 -1.43
C GLY A 70 11.30 -2.20 -1.94
N MET A 71 10.39 -2.99 -1.37
CA MET A 71 10.11 -4.36 -1.80
C MET A 71 9.56 -4.42 -3.22
N GLY A 72 8.66 -3.49 -3.58
CA GLY A 72 8.12 -3.37 -4.94
C GLY A 72 9.20 -3.06 -5.97
N VAL A 73 10.11 -2.12 -5.65
CA VAL A 73 11.23 -1.77 -6.53
C VAL A 73 12.20 -2.96 -6.70
N ALA A 74 12.56 -3.64 -5.61
CA ALA A 74 13.39 -4.85 -5.67
C ALA A 74 12.75 -5.93 -6.56
N PHE A 75 11.45 -6.18 -6.39
CA PHE A 75 10.71 -7.15 -7.20
C PHE A 75 10.70 -6.80 -8.69
N LEU A 76 10.48 -5.52 -9.03
CA LEU A 76 10.51 -5.06 -10.42
C LEU A 76 11.90 -5.22 -11.04
N ILE A 77 12.96 -4.87 -10.33
CA ILE A 77 14.34 -5.04 -10.81
C ILE A 77 14.66 -6.53 -11.02
N ALA A 78 14.27 -7.40 -10.10
CA ALA A 78 14.46 -8.85 -10.25
C ALA A 78 13.71 -9.40 -11.46
N LYS A 79 12.48 -8.94 -11.72
CA LYS A 79 11.69 -9.35 -12.88
C LYS A 79 12.28 -8.85 -14.20
N ILE A 80 12.63 -7.57 -14.26
CA ILE A 80 13.25 -6.97 -15.45
C ILE A 80 14.61 -7.61 -15.73
N GLY A 81 15.42 -7.87 -14.69
CA GLY A 81 16.71 -8.55 -14.81
C GLY A 81 16.59 -9.96 -15.39
N LYS A 82 15.59 -10.74 -14.97
CA LYS A 82 15.32 -12.07 -15.55
C LYS A 82 14.86 -11.99 -17.01
N LEU A 83 13.97 -11.05 -17.33
CA LEU A 83 13.49 -10.86 -18.70
C LEU A 83 14.64 -10.45 -19.64
N LEU A 84 15.49 -9.53 -19.18
CA LEU A 84 16.70 -9.11 -19.90
C LEU A 84 17.65 -10.29 -20.10
N SER A 85 17.92 -11.09 -19.06
CA SER A 85 18.83 -12.24 -19.17
C SER A 85 18.38 -13.23 -20.25
N VAL A 86 17.07 -13.52 -20.32
CA VAL A 86 16.50 -14.41 -21.34
C VAL A 86 16.57 -13.81 -22.75
N ASP A 87 16.25 -12.52 -22.92
CA ASP A 87 16.31 -11.86 -24.23
C ASP A 87 17.76 -11.73 -24.73
N LEU A 88 18.70 -11.41 -23.84
CA LEU A 88 20.13 -11.30 -24.18
C LEU A 88 20.75 -12.67 -24.49
N SER A 89 20.34 -13.73 -23.79
CA SER A 89 20.74 -15.11 -24.10
C SER A 89 20.28 -15.51 -25.51
N ARG A 90 19.04 -15.15 -25.87
CA ARG A 90 18.48 -15.42 -27.21
C ARG A 90 19.24 -14.71 -28.34
N ARG A 91 19.81 -13.53 -28.08
CA ARG A 91 20.59 -12.75 -29.06
C ARG A 91 22.05 -13.21 -29.19
N GLY A 92 22.48 -14.22 -28.43
CA GLY A 92 23.82 -14.83 -28.54
C GLY A 92 24.97 -13.92 -28.09
N LEU A 93 24.69 -12.83 -27.38
CA LEU A 93 25.68 -11.81 -27.03
C LEU A 93 26.43 -12.09 -25.71
N ILE A 94 26.04 -13.10 -24.92
CA ILE A 94 26.64 -13.37 -23.60
C ILE A 94 26.86 -14.88 -23.38
N VAL A 95 28.13 -15.29 -23.20
CA VAL A 95 28.61 -16.67 -22.93
C VAL A 95 28.90 -16.91 -21.44
N ARG A 96 28.67 -15.93 -20.57
CA ARG A 96 28.89 -16.05 -19.14
C ARG A 96 27.55 -16.10 -18.44
N GLU A 97 27.20 -17.26 -17.86
CA GLU A 97 26.07 -17.42 -16.95
C GLU A 97 26.16 -16.35 -15.87
N ILE A 98 25.41 -15.26 -16.05
CA ILE A 98 25.09 -14.37 -14.93
C ILE A 98 24.25 -15.25 -14.01
N THR A 99 24.88 -15.76 -12.95
CA THR A 99 24.16 -16.58 -11.98
C THR A 99 23.02 -15.75 -11.42
N ASP A 100 21.83 -16.37 -11.35
CA ASP A 100 20.62 -15.75 -10.81
C ASP A 100 20.85 -15.11 -9.43
N GLU A 101 21.85 -15.60 -8.69
CA GLU A 101 22.33 -15.08 -7.41
C GLU A 101 22.73 -13.59 -7.47
N TRP A 102 23.51 -13.16 -8.48
CA TRP A 102 23.95 -11.76 -8.58
C TRP A 102 22.80 -10.81 -8.89
N ILE A 103 21.83 -11.26 -9.71
CA ILE A 103 20.65 -10.47 -10.06
C ILE A 103 19.80 -10.22 -8.81
N VAL A 104 19.58 -11.27 -7.99
CA VAL A 104 18.82 -11.17 -6.75
C VAL A 104 19.55 -10.31 -5.72
N ALA A 105 20.87 -10.50 -5.55
CA ALA A 105 21.67 -9.70 -4.63
C ALA A 105 21.63 -8.21 -5.00
N PHE A 106 21.73 -7.88 -6.29
CA PHE A 106 21.63 -6.51 -6.78
C PHE A 106 20.22 -5.92 -6.61
N ALA A 107 19.18 -6.71 -6.86
CA ALA A 107 17.80 -6.27 -6.66
C ALA A 107 17.52 -5.92 -5.19
N ILE A 108 18.01 -6.73 -4.25
CA ILE A 108 17.87 -6.48 -2.81
C ILE A 108 18.65 -5.23 -2.41
N SER A 109 19.89 -5.06 -2.86
CA SER A 109 20.71 -3.91 -2.50
C SER A 109 20.09 -2.60 -3.00
N VAL A 110 19.58 -2.58 -4.24
CA VAL A 110 18.86 -1.41 -4.78
C VAL A 110 17.55 -1.18 -4.04
N GLY A 111 16.83 -2.23 -3.64
CA GLY A 111 15.61 -2.11 -2.82
C GLY A 111 15.87 -1.43 -1.48
N ILE A 112 16.91 -1.85 -0.75
CA ILE A 112 17.32 -1.25 0.52
C ILE A 112 17.77 0.20 0.31
N LEU A 113 18.58 0.45 -0.72
CA LEU A 113 19.03 1.81 -1.05
C LEU A 113 17.86 2.73 -1.39
N THR A 114 16.86 2.22 -2.11
CA THR A 114 15.65 2.97 -2.44
C THR A 114 14.83 3.27 -1.19
N MET A 115 14.66 2.29 -0.31
CA MET A 115 13.99 2.49 0.99
C MET A 115 14.70 3.60 1.79
N TRP A 116 16.03 3.59 1.83
CA TRP A 116 16.81 4.61 2.51
C TRP A 116 16.66 6.00 1.85
N GLN A 117 16.75 6.08 0.52
CA GLN A 117 16.55 7.32 -0.23
C GLN A 117 15.17 7.94 -0.01
N CYS A 118 14.12 7.12 0.06
CA CYS A 118 12.77 7.58 0.36
C CYS A 118 12.68 8.21 1.76
N CYS A 119 13.33 7.63 2.76
CA CYS A 119 13.39 8.21 4.11
C CYS A 119 14.13 9.55 4.16
N LYS A 120 15.10 9.81 3.27
CA LYS A 120 15.85 11.09 3.26
C LYS A 120 15.09 12.24 2.62
N ARG A 121 14.02 11.99 1.86
CA ARG A 121 13.28 13.02 1.13
C ARG A 121 12.06 13.48 1.92
N ALA A 122 12.17 14.65 2.57
CA ALA A 122 11.09 15.27 3.34
C ALA A 122 9.77 15.37 2.57
N THR A 123 9.82 15.69 1.28
CA THR A 123 8.62 15.78 0.41
C THR A 123 7.80 14.49 0.37
N ILE A 124 8.44 13.32 0.42
CA ILE A 124 7.74 12.03 0.38
C ILE A 124 7.11 11.77 1.76
N CYS A 125 7.81 12.11 2.84
CA CYS A 125 7.26 12.04 4.19
C CYS A 125 6.00 12.90 4.34
N ASP A 126 6.04 14.14 3.87
CA ASP A 126 4.90 15.06 3.96
C ASP A 126 3.69 14.56 3.16
N PHE A 127 3.93 14.00 1.97
CA PHE A 127 2.86 13.41 1.16
C PHE A 127 2.22 12.20 1.84
N VAL A 128 3.01 11.26 2.35
CA VAL A 128 2.49 10.06 3.04
C VAL A 128 1.75 10.45 4.31
N ASN A 129 2.25 11.44 5.04
CA ASN A 129 1.59 12.01 6.22
C ASN A 129 0.24 12.63 5.88
N SER A 130 0.17 13.42 4.80
CA SER A 130 -1.08 14.01 4.31
C SER A 130 -2.09 12.93 3.91
N VAL A 131 -1.69 11.92 3.13
CA VAL A 131 -2.57 10.81 2.75
C VAL A 131 -3.04 10.03 3.97
N ALA A 132 -2.17 9.77 4.94
CA ALA A 132 -2.55 9.09 6.18
C ALA A 132 -3.53 9.92 7.02
N ASN A 133 -3.38 11.24 7.02
CA ASN A 133 -4.32 12.16 7.67
C ASN A 133 -5.69 12.14 6.98
N GLU A 134 -5.73 12.23 5.65
CA GLU A 134 -6.97 12.15 4.88
C GLU A 134 -7.65 10.77 5.04
N LEU A 135 -6.88 9.68 4.99
CA LEU A 135 -7.41 8.33 5.20
C LEU A 135 -7.92 8.10 6.63
N SER A 136 -7.39 8.82 7.62
CA SER A 136 -7.88 8.72 9.00
C SER A 136 -9.25 9.36 9.22
N GLN A 137 -9.64 10.29 8.33
CA GLN A 137 -10.97 10.90 8.33
C GLN A 137 -12.02 10.01 7.67
N VAL A 138 -11.60 9.04 6.85
CA VAL A 138 -12.51 8.06 6.24
C VAL A 138 -12.99 7.10 7.33
N THR A 139 -14.22 7.33 7.79
CA THR A 139 -14.94 6.44 8.69
C THR A 139 -15.32 5.17 7.92
N TRP A 140 -14.45 4.15 7.99
CA TRP A 140 -14.77 2.84 7.45
C TRP A 140 -15.86 2.18 8.29
N PRO A 141 -16.94 1.67 7.65
CA PRO A 141 -17.98 0.96 8.36
C PRO A 141 -17.40 -0.29 9.03
N PRO A 142 -17.95 -0.72 10.18
CA PRO A 142 -17.48 -1.90 10.88
C PRO A 142 -17.65 -3.15 10.00
N GLN A 143 -16.78 -4.15 10.20
CA GLN A 143 -16.73 -5.34 9.34
C GLN A 143 -18.06 -6.11 9.34
N GLU A 144 -18.82 -6.07 10.43
CA GLU A 144 -20.16 -6.67 10.48
C GLU A 144 -21.16 -6.00 9.53
N GLU A 145 -21.04 -4.70 9.28
CA GLU A 145 -21.91 -3.98 8.36
C GLU A 145 -21.57 -4.31 6.91
N VAL A 146 -20.27 -4.35 6.59
CA VAL A 146 -19.79 -4.78 5.26
C VAL A 146 -20.19 -6.22 4.95
N ALA A 147 -20.10 -7.11 5.93
CA ALA A 147 -20.53 -8.50 5.79
C ALA A 147 -22.04 -8.60 5.54
N LYS A 148 -22.87 -7.88 6.33
CA LYS A 148 -24.32 -7.84 6.13
C LYS A 148 -24.69 -7.37 4.72
N ASN A 149 -24.07 -6.28 4.25
CA ASN A 149 -24.33 -5.75 2.90
C ASN A 149 -23.89 -6.73 1.80
N THR A 150 -22.75 -7.39 1.97
CA THR A 150 -22.25 -8.37 1.00
C THR A 150 -23.15 -9.61 0.91
N ILE A 151 -23.67 -10.09 2.05
CA ILE A 151 -24.58 -11.24 2.11
C ILE A 151 -25.85 -10.96 1.29
N VAL A 152 -26.40 -9.74 1.38
CA VAL A 152 -27.59 -9.35 0.60
C VAL A 152 -27.30 -9.42 -0.91
N VAL A 153 -26.15 -8.89 -1.35
CA VAL A 153 -25.76 -8.92 -2.77
C VAL A 153 -25.56 -10.35 -3.26
N VAL A 154 -24.91 -11.20 -2.47
CA VAL A 154 -24.69 -12.62 -2.80
C VAL A 154 -26.03 -13.36 -2.90
N ALA A 155 -26.96 -13.11 -1.98
CA ALA A 155 -28.28 -13.71 -2.02
C ALA A 155 -29.07 -13.27 -3.27
N ALA A 156 -29.01 -11.98 -3.62
CA ALA A 156 -29.66 -11.47 -4.83
C ALA A 156 -29.05 -12.08 -6.11
N ALA A 157 -27.72 -12.19 -6.19
CA ALA A 157 -27.03 -12.83 -7.31
C ALA A 157 -27.38 -14.32 -7.44
N ALA A 158 -27.48 -15.02 -6.31
CA ALA A 158 -27.90 -16.43 -6.29
C ALA A 158 -29.34 -16.61 -6.78
N LEU A 159 -30.27 -15.75 -6.34
CA LEU A 159 -31.67 -15.79 -6.79
C LEU A 159 -31.79 -15.49 -8.28
N ALA A 160 -31.05 -14.48 -8.78
CA ALA A 160 -31.01 -14.16 -10.20
C ALA A 160 -30.46 -15.33 -11.04
N THR A 161 -29.39 -15.97 -10.57
CA THR A 161 -28.80 -17.15 -11.23
C THR A 161 -29.80 -18.32 -11.26
N PHE A 162 -30.51 -18.55 -10.16
CA PHE A 162 -31.55 -19.57 -10.09
C PHE A 162 -32.69 -19.30 -11.08
N PHE A 163 -33.15 -18.05 -11.18
CA PHE A 163 -34.18 -17.68 -12.15
C PHE A 163 -33.71 -17.91 -13.60
N PHE A 164 -32.49 -17.50 -13.93
CA PHE A 164 -31.93 -17.77 -15.26
C PHE A 164 -31.81 -19.27 -15.54
N ALA A 165 -31.35 -20.08 -14.58
CA ALA A 165 -31.26 -21.53 -14.75
C ALA A 165 -32.64 -22.18 -15.02
N VAL A 166 -33.69 -21.72 -14.35
CA VAL A 166 -35.06 -22.20 -14.60
C VAL A 166 -35.56 -21.76 -15.97
N MET A 167 -35.30 -20.52 -16.35
CA MET A 167 -35.66 -19.98 -17.66
C MET A 167 -34.96 -20.76 -18.78
N ASP A 168 -33.68 -21.06 -18.64
CA ASP A 168 -32.91 -21.86 -19.61
C ASP A 168 -33.50 -23.26 -19.78
N HIS A 169 -33.94 -23.89 -18.69
CA HIS A 169 -34.67 -25.17 -18.76
C HIS A 169 -36.02 -25.04 -19.46
N PHE A 170 -36.77 -23.97 -19.20
CA PHE A 170 -38.04 -23.71 -19.89
C PHE A 170 -37.85 -23.55 -21.40
N TRP A 171 -36.82 -22.80 -21.84
CA TRP A 171 -36.50 -22.66 -23.26
C TRP A 171 -36.10 -23.99 -23.89
N GLY A 172 -35.36 -24.83 -23.16
CA GLY A 172 -35.03 -26.19 -23.61
C GLY A 172 -36.28 -27.04 -23.85
N LEU A 173 -37.28 -26.97 -22.94
CA LEU A 173 -38.55 -27.69 -23.09
C LEU A 173 -39.38 -27.15 -24.25
N ALA A 174 -39.51 -25.83 -24.37
CA ALA A 174 -40.25 -25.19 -25.45
C ALA A 174 -39.66 -25.53 -26.83
N THR A 175 -38.33 -25.51 -26.94
CA THR A 175 -37.63 -25.79 -28.19
C THR A 175 -37.74 -27.26 -28.58
N ASN A 176 -37.61 -28.18 -27.61
CA ASN A 176 -37.79 -29.61 -27.87
C ASN A 176 -39.21 -29.95 -28.34
N LEU A 177 -40.25 -29.26 -27.83
CA LEU A 177 -41.62 -29.46 -28.29
C LEU A 177 -41.82 -29.02 -29.76
N VAL A 178 -41.20 -27.91 -30.15
CA VAL A 178 -41.32 -27.36 -31.53
C VAL A 178 -40.58 -28.20 -32.56
N TYR A 179 -39.37 -28.68 -32.26
CA TYR A 179 -38.57 -29.45 -33.22
C TYR A 179 -38.85 -30.96 -33.20
N SER A 180 -39.56 -31.47 -32.19
CA SER A 180 -40.01 -32.87 -32.12
C SER A 180 -41.34 -33.12 -32.83
N GLY A 181 -42.02 -32.06 -33.29
CA GLY A 181 -43.29 -32.12 -34.03
C GLY A 181 -43.12 -32.14 -35.54
#